data_AF-A0A8J5JMH3-F1
#
_entry.id   AF-A0A8J5JMH3-F1
#
_cell.length_a   1.000
_cell.length_b   1.000
_cell.length_c   1.000
_cell.angle_alpha   90.00
_cell.angle_beta   90.00
_cell.angle_gamma   90.00
#
_symmetry.space_group_name_H-M   'P 1'
#
loop_
_entity.id
_entity.type
_entity.pdbx_description
1 polymer ?
#
loop_
_entity_poly.entity_id
_entity_poly.type
_entity_poly.pdbx_seq_one_letter_code
_entity_poly.pdbx_strand_id
1 'polypeptide(L)'
;MPMRLCRYDKSLLAQNTYDQIAAETKFQLLLTNVVNKTASEDARTMAAVLLRRLLTTSFDEVFPTLPPEAQGQVRAQLLSSVQQEEDGNMRKKLCDIISELAHNMIDDEGNNKWPEFLQFLFESASSPSIAHKEIALTLFREKVQSSTPLVSTEAPPHPLVTTEATPHQAVVEGPSDAHDDKL
;
A
#
# COMPACT_ATOMS: atom_id res chain seq x y z
N MET A 1 6.55 -42.72 11.85
CA MET A 1 5.78 -41.65 11.19
C MET A 1 6.70 -40.51 10.75
N PRO A 2 7.46 -40.61 9.63
CA PRO A 2 8.46 -39.58 9.25
C PRO A 2 7.92 -38.45 8.34
N MET A 3 6.72 -38.59 7.76
CA MET A 3 6.17 -37.79 6.65
C MET A 3 5.87 -36.28 6.92
N ARG A 4 6.36 -35.72 8.04
CA ARG A 4 6.20 -34.28 8.38
C ARG A 4 7.50 -33.48 8.28
N LEU A 5 8.66 -34.04 8.67
CA LEU A 5 9.96 -33.33 8.62
C LEU A 5 10.36 -32.97 7.18
N CYS A 6 10.39 -33.96 6.29
CA CYS A 6 10.80 -33.83 4.88
C CYS A 6 9.99 -32.79 4.06
N ARG A 7 8.82 -32.34 4.55
CA ARG A 7 8.09 -31.21 3.95
C ARG A 7 8.59 -29.84 4.44
N TYR A 8 8.98 -29.74 5.71
CA TYR A 8 9.60 -28.54 6.26
C TYR A 8 10.99 -28.31 5.65
N ASP A 9 11.80 -29.37 5.56
CA ASP A 9 13.13 -29.32 4.92
C ASP A 9 13.05 -28.78 3.48
N LYS A 10 12.09 -29.28 2.68
CA LYS A 10 11.91 -28.80 1.29
C LYS A 10 11.49 -27.33 1.21
N SER A 11 10.64 -26.85 2.13
CA SER A 11 10.26 -25.43 2.15
C SER A 11 11.43 -24.54 2.58
N LEU A 12 12.24 -24.99 3.54
CA LEU A 12 13.40 -24.24 4.03
C LEU A 12 14.54 -24.23 3.01
N LEU A 13 14.77 -25.34 2.29
CA LEU A 13 15.70 -25.42 1.17
C LEU A 13 15.27 -24.53 0.01
N ALA A 14 13.97 -24.51 -0.34
CA ALA A 14 13.45 -23.61 -1.36
C ALA A 14 13.64 -22.12 -0.99
N GLN A 15 13.36 -21.76 0.26
CA GLN A 15 13.58 -20.40 0.79
C GLN A 15 15.07 -20.03 0.75
N ASN A 16 15.95 -20.84 1.33
CA ASN A 16 17.40 -20.58 1.33
C ASN A 16 17.99 -20.49 -0.09
N THR A 17 17.51 -21.32 -1.02
CA THR A 17 17.96 -21.27 -2.44
C THR A 17 17.46 -20.00 -3.11
N TYR A 18 16.20 -19.61 -2.89
CA TYR A 18 15.65 -18.33 -3.37
C TYR A 18 16.42 -17.13 -2.79
N ASP A 19 16.83 -17.19 -1.52
CA ASP A 19 17.57 -16.12 -0.86
C ASP A 19 18.99 -15.95 -1.42
N GLN A 20 19.66 -17.04 -1.82
CA GLN A 20 21.02 -17.05 -2.40
C GLN A 20 21.13 -16.57 -3.86
N ILE A 21 20.02 -16.48 -4.61
CA ILE A 21 20.04 -16.00 -6.00
C ILE A 21 20.34 -14.48 -6.04
N ALA A 22 21.03 -13.98 -7.06
CA ALA A 22 21.24 -12.53 -7.24
C ALA A 22 19.90 -11.80 -7.42
N ALA A 23 19.71 -10.65 -6.76
CA ALA A 23 18.40 -9.99 -6.71
C ALA A 23 17.85 -9.57 -8.09
N GLU A 24 18.72 -9.16 -9.01
CA GLU A 24 18.42 -8.97 -10.45
C GLU A 24 17.82 -10.24 -11.09
N THR A 25 18.45 -11.40 -10.87
CA THR A 25 17.98 -12.68 -11.39
C THR A 25 16.65 -13.10 -10.76
N LYS A 26 16.43 -12.82 -9.47
CA LYS A 26 15.11 -13.01 -8.83
C LYS A 26 14.05 -12.16 -9.53
N PHE A 27 14.33 -10.88 -9.77
CA PHE A 27 13.42 -9.95 -10.42
C PHE A 27 12.98 -10.44 -11.81
N GLN A 28 13.94 -10.82 -12.66
CA GLN A 28 13.65 -11.34 -14.01
C GLN A 28 12.86 -12.66 -13.98
N LEU A 29 13.19 -13.60 -13.08
CA LEU A 29 12.47 -14.86 -12.93
C LEU A 29 11.04 -14.64 -12.41
N LEU A 30 10.84 -13.75 -11.44
CA LEU A 30 9.53 -13.41 -10.90
C LEU A 30 8.66 -12.75 -11.96
N LEU A 31 9.17 -11.74 -12.68
CA LEU A 31 8.46 -11.09 -13.78
C LEU A 31 8.04 -12.11 -14.84
N THR A 32 8.95 -12.99 -15.26
CA THR A 32 8.65 -14.05 -16.24
C THR A 32 7.49 -14.94 -15.77
N ASN A 33 7.43 -15.31 -14.49
CA ASN A 33 6.34 -16.13 -13.94
C ASN A 33 5.02 -15.35 -13.77
N VAL A 34 5.07 -14.04 -13.50
CA VAL A 34 3.90 -13.15 -13.45
C VAL A 34 3.24 -13.02 -14.83
N VAL A 35 4.06 -12.78 -15.85
CA VAL A 35 3.64 -12.58 -17.25
C VAL A 35 3.23 -13.89 -17.93
N ASN A 36 3.84 -15.03 -17.56
CA ASN A 36 3.55 -16.31 -18.19
C ASN A 36 2.15 -16.87 -17.84
N LYS A 37 1.19 -16.68 -18.75
CA LYS A 37 -0.17 -17.24 -18.67
C LYS A 37 -0.25 -18.78 -18.77
N THR A 38 0.84 -19.48 -19.08
CA THR A 38 0.88 -20.96 -19.06
C THR A 38 1.29 -21.53 -17.69
N ALA A 39 1.70 -20.69 -16.73
CA ALA A 39 1.93 -21.08 -15.35
C ALA A 39 0.62 -21.16 -14.56
N SER A 40 0.58 -21.95 -13.48
CA SER A 40 -0.62 -22.06 -12.62
C SER A 40 -0.92 -20.76 -11.88
N GLU A 41 -2.20 -20.50 -11.62
CA GLU A 41 -2.68 -19.29 -10.93
C GLU A 41 -1.99 -19.06 -9.57
N ASP A 42 -1.74 -20.13 -8.81
CA ASP A 42 -0.95 -20.10 -7.57
C ASP A 42 0.48 -19.60 -7.80
N ALA A 43 1.17 -20.12 -8.82
CA ALA A 43 2.55 -19.75 -9.13
C ALA A 43 2.63 -18.29 -9.61
N ARG A 44 1.70 -17.87 -10.48
CA ARG A 44 1.56 -16.47 -10.93
C ARG A 44 1.27 -15.54 -9.75
N THR A 45 0.38 -15.94 -8.85
CA THR A 45 0.01 -15.20 -7.64
C THR A 45 1.18 -15.07 -6.65
N MET A 46 1.91 -16.16 -6.37
CA MET A 46 3.08 -16.11 -5.49
C MET A 46 4.21 -15.27 -6.10
N ALA A 47 4.47 -15.42 -7.41
CA ALA A 47 5.46 -14.59 -8.10
C ALA A 47 5.09 -13.10 -8.04
N ALA A 48 3.81 -12.75 -8.19
CA ALA A 48 3.33 -11.37 -8.10
C ALA A 48 3.54 -10.78 -6.69
N VAL A 49 3.18 -11.52 -5.63
CA VAL A 49 3.37 -11.07 -4.24
C VAL A 49 4.85 -10.92 -3.89
N LEU A 50 5.71 -11.84 -4.35
CA LEU A 50 7.16 -11.74 -4.16
C LEU A 50 7.77 -10.57 -4.96
N LEU A 51 7.29 -10.30 -6.18
CA LEU A 51 7.76 -9.19 -7.02
C LEU A 51 7.39 -7.83 -6.40
N ARG A 52 6.15 -7.66 -5.91
CA ARG A 52 5.75 -6.44 -5.17
C ARG A 52 6.60 -6.28 -3.91
N ARG A 53 6.84 -7.34 -3.14
CA ARG A 53 7.71 -7.27 -1.95
C ARG A 53 9.13 -6.84 -2.31
N LEU A 54 9.72 -7.38 -3.37
CA LEU A 54 11.07 -7.02 -3.83
C LEU A 54 11.14 -5.54 -4.27
N LEU A 55 10.10 -5.03 -4.95
CA LEU A 55 9.94 -3.62 -5.30
C LEU A 55 9.74 -2.71 -4.07
N THR A 56 9.13 -3.18 -2.99
CA THR A 56 8.99 -2.38 -1.76
C THR A 56 10.23 -2.41 -0.86
N THR A 57 11.03 -3.49 -0.86
CA THR A 57 12.18 -3.61 0.07
C THR A 57 13.55 -3.33 -0.53
N SER A 58 13.71 -3.46 -1.84
CA SER A 58 15.02 -3.53 -2.49
C SER A 58 15.02 -2.90 -3.89
N PHE A 59 14.18 -1.89 -4.13
CA PHE A 59 14.08 -1.23 -5.44
C PHE A 59 15.42 -0.67 -5.91
N ASP A 60 16.07 0.15 -5.08
CA ASP A 60 17.27 0.91 -5.43
C ASP A 60 18.49 0.00 -5.73
N GLU A 61 18.50 -1.19 -5.15
CA GLU A 61 19.52 -2.22 -5.36
C GLU A 61 19.32 -3.02 -6.66
N VAL A 62 18.10 -3.03 -7.23
CA VAL A 62 17.67 -4.01 -8.24
C VAL A 62 17.19 -3.38 -9.55
N PHE A 63 16.39 -2.31 -9.50
CA PHE A 63 15.81 -1.73 -10.71
C PHE A 63 16.72 -0.68 -11.37
N PRO A 64 17.36 0.27 -10.64
CA PRO A 64 18.33 1.19 -11.23
C PRO A 64 19.60 0.49 -11.76
N THR A 65 19.93 -0.69 -11.23
CA THR A 65 21.11 -1.49 -11.65
C THR A 65 20.88 -2.27 -12.95
N LEU A 66 19.63 -2.49 -13.36
CA LEU A 66 19.30 -3.09 -14.67
C LEU A 66 19.71 -2.15 -15.83
N PRO A 67 20.15 -2.68 -16.98
CA PRO A 67 20.35 -1.90 -18.19
C PRO A 67 19.08 -1.09 -18.58
N PRO A 68 19.20 0.16 -19.10
CA PRO A 68 18.04 0.97 -19.46
C PRO A 68 17.08 0.31 -20.46
N GLU A 69 17.61 -0.52 -21.36
CA GLU A 69 16.79 -1.34 -22.27
C GLU A 69 15.94 -2.35 -21.49
N ALA A 70 16.53 -3.08 -20.55
CA ALA A 70 15.81 -4.03 -19.70
C ALA A 70 14.76 -3.31 -18.84
N GLN A 71 15.08 -2.14 -18.25
CA GLN A 71 14.09 -1.30 -17.56
C GLN A 71 12.92 -0.91 -18.48
N GLY A 72 13.17 -0.62 -19.76
CA GLY A 72 12.13 -0.38 -20.77
C GLY A 72 11.28 -1.62 -21.07
N GLN A 73 11.92 -2.77 -21.32
CA GLN A 73 11.25 -4.04 -21.58
C GLN A 73 10.35 -4.47 -20.41
N VAL A 74 10.81 -4.34 -19.16
CA VAL A 74 10.03 -4.64 -17.95
C VAL A 74 8.77 -3.79 -17.88
N ARG A 75 8.90 -2.47 -18.06
CA ARG A 75 7.78 -1.52 -18.07
C ARG A 75 6.75 -1.88 -19.14
N ALA A 76 7.19 -2.14 -20.37
CA ALA A 76 6.32 -2.53 -21.48
C ALA A 76 5.61 -3.87 -21.22
N GLN A 77 6.31 -4.88 -20.69
CA GLN A 77 5.73 -6.19 -20.36
C GLN A 77 4.63 -6.08 -19.30
N LEU A 78 4.84 -5.31 -18.24
CA LEU A 78 3.84 -5.12 -17.17
C LEU A 78 2.57 -4.44 -17.71
N LEU A 79 2.71 -3.34 -18.47
CA LEU A 79 1.56 -2.62 -19.06
C LEU A 79 0.81 -3.46 -20.09
N SER A 80 1.52 -4.26 -20.90
CA SER A 80 0.89 -5.22 -21.82
C SER A 80 0.20 -6.38 -21.10
N SER A 81 0.72 -6.80 -19.94
CA SER A 81 0.15 -7.92 -19.18
C SER A 81 -1.17 -7.54 -18.53
N VAL A 82 -1.23 -6.39 -17.85
CA VAL A 82 -2.43 -5.96 -17.13
C VAL A 82 -3.61 -5.70 -18.07
N GLN A 83 -3.36 -5.19 -19.28
CA GLN A 83 -4.39 -5.01 -20.32
C GLN A 83 -5.00 -6.34 -20.79
N GLN A 84 -4.17 -7.38 -20.89
CA GLN A 84 -4.60 -8.69 -21.40
C GLN A 84 -4.98 -9.68 -20.27
N GLU A 85 -5.08 -9.22 -19.03
CA GLU A 85 -5.38 -10.09 -17.88
C GLU A 85 -6.90 -10.20 -17.67
N GLU A 86 -7.43 -11.40 -17.89
CA GLU A 86 -8.87 -11.68 -17.80
C GLU A 86 -9.34 -11.86 -16.35
N ASP A 87 -8.53 -12.51 -15.49
CA ASP A 87 -8.81 -12.65 -14.06
C ASP A 87 -8.67 -11.31 -13.32
N GLY A 88 -9.75 -10.89 -12.66
CA GLY A 88 -9.79 -9.69 -11.84
C GLY A 88 -8.92 -9.74 -10.58
N ASN A 89 -8.51 -10.92 -10.10
CA ASN A 89 -7.62 -11.05 -8.94
C ASN A 89 -6.16 -10.85 -9.34
N MET A 90 -5.70 -11.48 -10.41
CA MET A 90 -4.37 -11.29 -11.01
C MET A 90 -4.23 -9.88 -11.59
N ARG A 91 -5.26 -9.33 -12.23
CA ARG A 91 -5.30 -7.93 -12.70
C ARG A 91 -5.02 -6.94 -11.57
N LYS A 92 -5.59 -7.15 -10.38
CA LYS A 92 -5.30 -6.32 -9.19
C LYS A 92 -3.84 -6.46 -8.78
N LYS A 93 -3.32 -7.68 -8.62
CA LYS A 93 -1.89 -7.91 -8.30
C LYS A 93 -0.93 -7.23 -9.29
N LEU A 94 -1.27 -7.23 -10.58
CA LEU A 94 -0.53 -6.50 -11.61
C LEU A 94 -0.63 -4.97 -11.42
N CYS A 95 -1.81 -4.44 -11.10
CA CYS A 95 -1.98 -3.02 -10.73
C CYS A 95 -1.14 -2.66 -9.50
N ASP A 96 -1.13 -3.51 -8.46
CA ASP A 96 -0.36 -3.29 -7.24
C ASP A 96 1.15 -3.18 -7.55
N ILE A 97 1.68 -4.06 -8.41
CA ILE A 97 3.08 -4.07 -8.88
C ILE A 97 3.41 -2.84 -9.73
N ILE A 98 2.53 -2.50 -10.68
CA ILE A 98 2.71 -1.34 -11.57
C ILE A 98 2.66 -0.04 -10.77
N SER A 99 1.78 0.06 -9.77
CA SER A 99 1.69 1.21 -8.88
C SER A 99 2.97 1.37 -8.04
N GLU A 100 3.46 0.27 -7.44
CA GLU A 100 4.73 0.28 -6.70
C GLU A 100 5.89 0.77 -7.57
N LEU A 101 6.03 0.21 -8.78
CA LEU A 101 7.06 0.61 -9.73
C LEU A 101 6.92 2.07 -10.20
N ALA A 102 5.69 2.53 -10.47
CA ALA A 102 5.44 3.91 -10.90
C ALA A 102 5.77 4.93 -9.78
N HIS A 103 5.46 4.60 -8.53
CA HIS A 103 5.85 5.46 -7.39
C HIS A 103 7.36 5.54 -7.20
N ASN A 104 8.07 4.41 -7.33
CA ASN A 104 9.53 4.37 -7.21
C ASN A 104 10.26 5.00 -8.42
N MET A 105 9.53 5.41 -9.47
CA MET A 105 10.05 6.15 -10.63
C MET A 105 9.76 7.66 -10.57
N ILE A 106 9.19 8.16 -9.47
CA ILE A 106 9.16 9.58 -9.12
C ILE A 106 10.46 9.91 -8.38
N ASP A 107 11.13 11.01 -8.71
CA ASP A 107 12.34 11.44 -8.03
C ASP A 107 12.13 12.54 -6.96
N ASP A 108 13.20 12.91 -6.27
CA ASP A 108 13.19 13.90 -5.19
C ASP A 108 12.71 15.30 -5.64
N GLU A 109 12.75 15.58 -6.94
CA GLU A 109 12.24 16.81 -7.56
C GLU A 109 10.74 16.70 -7.95
N GLY A 110 10.15 15.51 -7.81
CA GLY A 110 8.76 15.21 -8.17
C GLY A 110 8.54 14.84 -9.65
N ASN A 111 9.62 14.65 -10.42
CA ASN A 111 9.50 14.29 -11.84
C ASN A 111 9.26 12.79 -12.00
N ASN A 112 8.23 12.43 -12.78
CA ASN A 112 7.97 11.03 -13.13
C ASN A 112 8.86 10.60 -14.32
N LYS A 113 9.76 9.64 -14.07
CA LYS A 113 10.66 9.04 -15.08
C LYS A 113 10.00 8.00 -15.99
N TRP A 114 8.70 7.75 -15.81
CA TRP A 114 7.89 6.82 -16.62
C TRP A 114 6.71 7.56 -17.31
N PRO A 115 6.95 8.37 -18.36
CA PRO A 115 5.88 9.07 -19.08
C PRO A 115 4.89 8.10 -19.74
N GLU A 116 5.34 6.92 -20.18
CA GLU A 116 4.50 5.90 -20.83
C GLU A 116 3.41 5.35 -19.88
N PHE A 117 3.63 5.36 -18.56
CA PHE A 117 2.61 4.98 -17.57
C PHE A 117 1.46 5.98 -17.50
N LEU A 118 1.74 7.29 -17.59
CA LEU A 118 0.70 8.32 -17.58
C LEU A 118 -0.13 8.27 -18.87
N GLN A 119 0.53 8.09 -20.02
CA GLN A 119 -0.17 7.86 -21.29
C GLN A 119 -1.12 6.65 -21.19
N PHE A 120 -0.59 5.50 -20.73
CA PHE A 120 -1.37 4.29 -20.52
C PHE A 120 -2.57 4.51 -19.57
N LEU A 121 -2.40 5.29 -18.51
CA LEU A 121 -3.46 5.60 -17.55
C LEU A 121 -4.60 6.40 -18.21
N PHE A 122 -4.27 7.43 -18.99
CA PHE A 122 -5.26 8.24 -19.72
C PHE A 122 -5.96 7.44 -20.83
N GLU A 123 -5.22 6.63 -21.59
CA GLU A 123 -5.79 5.73 -22.61
C GLU A 123 -6.73 4.69 -21.99
N SER A 124 -6.35 4.10 -20.85
CA SER A 124 -7.16 3.11 -20.13
C SER A 124 -8.44 3.70 -19.54
N ALA A 125 -8.37 4.91 -18.99
CA ALA A 125 -9.55 5.65 -18.50
C ALA A 125 -10.50 6.08 -19.64
N SER A 126 -9.94 6.42 -20.80
CA SER A 126 -10.68 6.85 -22.00
C SER A 126 -11.26 5.68 -22.81
N SER A 127 -10.68 4.49 -22.69
CA SER A 127 -11.09 3.26 -23.39
C SER A 127 -12.58 2.95 -23.20
N PRO A 128 -13.30 2.42 -24.21
CA PRO A 128 -14.68 1.94 -24.03
C PRO A 128 -14.77 0.68 -23.14
N SER A 129 -13.65 -0.02 -22.89
CA SER A 129 -13.62 -1.23 -22.06
C SER A 129 -13.74 -0.92 -20.57
N ILE A 130 -14.77 -1.47 -19.92
CA ILE A 130 -14.96 -1.35 -18.46
C ILE A 130 -13.75 -1.90 -17.70
N ALA A 131 -13.12 -2.99 -18.17
CA ALA A 131 -11.93 -3.56 -17.55
C ALA A 131 -10.72 -2.60 -17.59
N HIS A 132 -10.57 -1.82 -18.68
CA HIS A 132 -9.46 -0.84 -18.77
C HIS A 132 -9.71 0.35 -17.83
N LYS A 133 -10.97 0.76 -17.67
CA LYS A 133 -11.34 1.77 -16.66
C LYS A 133 -11.13 1.26 -15.23
N GLU A 134 -11.44 -0.01 -14.96
CA GLU A 134 -11.14 -0.64 -13.66
C GLU A 134 -9.63 -0.62 -13.36
N ILE A 135 -8.77 -0.93 -14.34
CA ILE A 135 -7.31 -0.84 -14.20
C ILE A 135 -6.89 0.59 -13.84
N ALA A 136 -7.32 1.60 -14.61
CA ALA A 136 -6.95 2.99 -14.36
C ALA A 136 -7.41 3.49 -12.97
N LEU A 137 -8.63 3.13 -12.56
CA LEU A 137 -9.17 3.50 -11.24
C LEU A 137 -8.48 2.74 -10.09
N THR A 138 -8.01 1.50 -10.33
CA THR A 138 -7.28 0.71 -9.33
C THR A 138 -5.86 1.24 -9.12
N LEU A 139 -5.16 1.55 -10.21
CA LEU A 139 -3.83 2.20 -10.18
C LEU A 139 -3.87 3.54 -9.45
N PHE A 140 -4.90 4.36 -9.68
CA PHE A 140 -5.10 5.61 -8.96
C PHE A 140 -5.42 5.41 -7.46
N ARG A 141 -6.01 4.27 -7.08
CA ARG A 141 -6.47 4.01 -5.70
C ARG A 141 -5.38 3.53 -4.76
N GLU A 142 -4.53 2.59 -5.21
CA GLU A 142 -3.64 1.78 -4.33
C GLU A 142 -2.85 2.63 -3.31
N LYS A 143 -2.31 3.78 -3.72
CA LYS A 143 -1.44 4.63 -2.88
C LYS A 143 -2.12 5.87 -2.29
N VAL A 144 -3.40 6.10 -2.58
CA VAL A 144 -4.22 7.08 -1.84
C VAL A 144 -4.49 6.59 -0.43
N GLN A 145 -4.69 5.27 -0.24
CA GLN A 145 -5.01 4.70 1.07
C GLN A 145 -3.80 4.55 2.02
N SER A 146 -2.57 4.52 1.51
CA SER A 146 -1.35 4.53 2.33
C SER A 146 -0.97 5.93 2.84
N SER A 147 -1.62 6.98 2.33
CA SER A 147 -1.18 8.38 2.45
C SER A 147 -2.11 9.22 3.34
N THR A 148 -2.94 8.58 4.18
CA THR A 148 -3.56 9.26 5.32
C THR A 148 -2.52 9.45 6.42
N PRO A 149 -2.07 10.69 6.73
CA PRO A 149 -1.26 10.90 7.92
C PRO A 149 -2.08 10.49 9.16
N LEU A 150 -1.43 9.91 10.15
CA LEU A 150 -2.04 9.66 11.45
C LEU A 150 -2.29 11.01 12.12
N VAL A 151 -3.50 11.56 11.92
CA VAL A 151 -4.03 12.63 12.76
C VAL A 151 -4.28 12.03 14.13
N SER A 152 -3.26 12.13 15.00
CA SER A 152 -3.38 11.87 16.42
C SER A 152 -4.32 12.90 17.02
N THR A 153 -5.62 12.60 17.01
CA THR A 153 -6.62 13.32 17.82
C THR A 153 -6.38 12.98 19.28
N GLU A 154 -5.40 13.66 19.89
CA GLU A 154 -5.17 13.61 21.32
C GLU A 154 -6.37 14.25 22.02
N ALA A 155 -7.23 13.41 22.59
CA ALA A 155 -8.47 13.86 23.22
C ALA A 155 -8.14 14.64 24.50
N PRO A 156 -8.70 15.86 24.71
CA PRO A 156 -8.41 16.64 25.89
C PRO A 156 -8.92 15.90 27.15
N PRO A 157 -8.10 15.78 28.21
CA PRO A 157 -8.51 15.08 29.42
C PRO A 157 -9.61 15.86 30.14
N HIS A 158 -10.76 15.21 30.36
CA HIS A 158 -11.77 15.73 31.29
C HIS A 158 -11.17 15.83 32.70
N PRO A 159 -11.29 16.99 33.39
CA PRO A 159 -10.80 17.10 34.76
C PRO A 159 -11.64 16.23 35.71
N LEU A 160 -10.96 15.41 36.50
CA LEU A 160 -11.58 14.60 37.55
C LEU A 160 -12.12 15.51 38.65
N VAL A 161 -13.45 15.53 38.83
CA VAL A 161 -14.08 16.15 40.00
C VAL A 161 -14.03 15.16 41.16
N THR A 162 -13.00 15.26 41.99
CA THR A 162 -12.94 14.56 43.29
C THR A 162 -13.76 15.32 44.34
N THR A 163 -14.73 14.64 44.94
CA THR A 163 -15.50 15.12 46.09
C THR A 163 -14.67 15.16 47.37
N GLU A 164 -14.70 16.30 48.07
CA GLU A 164 -14.52 16.39 49.53
C GLU A 164 -15.74 17.10 50.14
N ALA A 165 -16.04 16.81 51.42
CA ALA A 165 -17.32 17.19 52.01
C ALA A 165 -17.23 17.56 53.50
N THR A 166 -17.63 18.81 53.82
CA THR A 166 -18.11 19.28 55.15
C THR A 166 -17.08 19.24 56.32
N PRO A 167 -17.35 19.87 57.50
CA PRO A 167 -18.60 20.49 58.00
C PRO A 167 -18.50 21.93 58.59
N HIS A 168 -19.67 22.48 58.96
CA HIS A 168 -20.02 23.37 60.12
C HIS A 168 -18.92 24.21 60.84
N GLN A 169 -19.13 25.45 61.33
CA GLN A 169 -20.31 26.21 61.85
C GLN A 169 -19.85 27.70 62.10
N ALA A 170 -20.60 28.75 62.52
CA ALA A 170 -22.04 29.10 62.66
C ALA A 170 -22.21 30.63 62.98
N VAL A 171 -23.36 31.24 62.65
CA VAL A 171 -24.03 32.37 63.39
C VAL A 171 -23.27 33.75 63.34
N VAL A 172 -23.81 34.99 63.43
CA VAL A 172 -25.05 35.62 63.98
C VAL A 172 -25.66 36.71 63.03
N GLU A 173 -26.78 37.31 63.45
CA GLU A 173 -27.46 38.62 63.15
C GLU A 173 -26.75 39.71 62.29
N GLY A 174 -27.43 40.70 61.66
CA GLY A 174 -28.76 41.29 61.94
C GLY A 174 -29.24 42.32 60.87
N PRO A 175 -30.27 43.16 61.13
CA PRO A 175 -31.37 43.31 60.16
C PRO A 175 -31.74 44.74 59.67
N SER A 176 -32.77 44.79 58.79
CA SER A 176 -33.86 45.79 58.69
C SER A 176 -33.96 46.65 57.41
N ASP A 177 -35.22 47.05 57.13
CA ASP A 177 -35.78 48.03 56.18
C ASP A 177 -35.56 47.82 54.66
N ALA A 178 -36.52 47.99 53.71
CA ALA A 178 -37.94 48.39 53.62
C ALA A 178 -38.18 49.59 52.68
N HIS A 179 -39.41 49.69 52.14
CA HIS A 179 -39.88 50.58 51.05
C HIS A 179 -39.28 50.24 49.66
N ASP A 180 -40.03 50.18 48.54
CA ASP A 180 -41.31 50.80 48.11
C ASP A 180 -41.17 52.27 47.67
N ASP A 181 -40.96 52.48 46.36
CA ASP A 181 -41.78 53.39 45.56
C ASP A 181 -41.69 52.99 44.06
N LYS A 182 -42.39 53.72 43.20
CA LYS A 182 -42.85 53.35 41.86
C LYS A 182 -42.52 54.44 40.85
N LEU A 183 -42.11 54.05 39.63
CA LEU A 183 -42.30 54.87 38.42
C LEU A 183 -42.46 54.01 37.16
#